data_AF-A0A6V7MCA3-F1
#
_entry.id   AF-A0A6V7MCA3-F1
#
_cell.length_a   1.000
_cell.length_b   1.000
_cell.length_c   1.000
_cell.angle_alpha   90.00
_cell.angle_beta   90.00
_cell.angle_gamma   90.00
#
_symmetry.space_group_name_H-M   'P 1'
#
loop_
_entity.id
_entity.type
_entity.pdbx_description
1 polymer ?
#
loop_
_entity_poly.entity_id
_entity_poly.type
_entity_poly.pdbx_seq_one_letter_code
_entity_poly.pdbx_strand_id
1 'polypeptide(L)'
;MDYSVAVEDAVRRFYSAGANDAHTWLLQFQASREAWTCIWPLLDPSKSWEVQFFAATTLHAKIAKQWAEIPASDYNDLRNRILNIMKNPATSKLILSQLCQALAAFLANSDGGEEKNENESMIDDLIKIFPYTSKDTLDLLLRVLNAIPGEFERRFGLKRPKLRENLIASWYKASWLLQQILSNYEARVSEGGEDTVYLLAMECCLSWLKLRNLPIDTLGQLYQHFILAASHYVPTTEDAIEDVRGWELAQECLDACFTHPDLAKRPQLLWEWCRGLVTVADQKGGSHFAELLTDFGDTHERLLLLALIEESNNHWAAATLIKLLLECSEHPG
;
A
#
# COMPACT_ATOMS: atom_id res chain seq x y z
N MET A 1 16.07 10.35 -36.80
CA MET A 1 14.66 10.73 -36.58
C MET A 1 14.55 11.21 -35.16
N ASP A 2 13.79 12.27 -34.92
CA ASP A 2 13.48 12.70 -33.56
C ASP A 2 12.49 11.70 -32.95
N TYR A 3 13.00 10.74 -32.18
CA TYR A 3 12.19 9.72 -31.53
C TYR A 3 11.12 10.33 -30.63
N SER A 4 11.35 11.52 -30.05
CA SER A 4 10.33 12.21 -29.24
C SER A 4 9.08 12.51 -30.05
N VAL A 5 9.25 13.06 -31.26
CA VAL A 5 8.12 13.42 -32.14
C VAL A 5 7.39 12.17 -32.65
N ALA A 6 8.14 11.11 -32.98
CA ALA A 6 7.55 9.84 -33.43
C ALA A 6 6.73 9.16 -32.32
N VAL A 7 7.22 9.19 -31.07
CA VAL A 7 6.48 8.66 -29.92
C VAL A 7 5.23 9.48 -29.64
N GLU A 8 5.32 10.81 -29.69
CA GLU A 8 4.14 11.67 -29.51
C GLU A 8 3.04 11.38 -30.54
N ASP A 9 3.40 11.24 -31.82
CA ASP A 9 2.44 10.92 -32.87
C ASP A 9 1.80 9.54 -32.65
N ALA A 10 2.61 8.53 -32.32
CA ALA A 10 2.13 7.19 -32.02
C ALA A 10 1.19 7.16 -30.81
N VAL A 11 1.50 7.90 -29.74
CA VAL A 11 0.61 8.03 -28.56
C VAL A 11 -0.70 8.69 -28.97
N ARG A 12 -0.68 9.81 -29.70
CA ARG A 12 -1.91 10.48 -30.17
C ARG A 12 -2.77 9.56 -31.03
N ARG A 13 -2.17 8.78 -31.94
CA ARG A 13 -2.90 7.82 -32.79
C ARG A 13 -3.51 6.67 -31.99
N PHE A 14 -2.80 6.18 -30.97
CA PHE A 14 -3.32 5.15 -30.08
C PHE A 14 -4.54 5.65 -29.29
N TYR A 15 -4.46 6.82 -28.67
CA TYR A 15 -5.57 7.36 -27.86
C TYR A 15 -6.76 7.87 -28.68
N SER A 16 -6.54 8.37 -29.91
CA SER A 16 -7.62 8.89 -30.76
C SER A 16 -8.38 7.81 -31.53
N ALA A 17 -7.69 6.76 -32.01
CA ALA A 17 -8.25 5.80 -32.95
C ALA A 17 -8.13 4.33 -32.51
N GLY A 18 -7.53 4.05 -31.34
CA GLY A 18 -7.29 2.67 -30.89
C GLY A 18 -6.39 1.87 -31.85
N ALA A 19 -5.48 2.56 -32.54
CA ALA A 19 -4.74 2.00 -33.66
C ALA A 19 -3.76 0.91 -33.17
N ASN A 20 -4.01 -0.35 -33.54
CA ASN A 20 -3.22 -1.51 -33.11
C ASN A 20 -1.75 -1.47 -33.57
N ASP A 21 -1.49 -0.86 -34.73
CA ASP A 21 -0.14 -0.64 -35.25
C ASP A 21 0.65 0.33 -34.38
N ALA A 22 0.02 1.44 -33.96
CA ALA A 22 0.61 2.39 -33.03
C ALA A 22 0.88 1.74 -31.66
N HIS A 23 -0.05 0.94 -31.14
CA HIS A 23 0.16 0.20 -29.90
C HIS A 23 1.37 -0.75 -29.99
N THR A 24 1.44 -1.54 -31.07
CA THR A 24 2.54 -2.49 -31.30
C THR A 24 3.89 -1.78 -31.40
N TRP A 25 3.93 -0.64 -32.11
CA TRP A 25 5.14 0.16 -32.23
C TRP A 25 5.56 0.76 -30.88
N LEU A 26 4.62 1.27 -30.08
CA LEU A 26 4.90 1.80 -28.73
C LEU A 26 5.46 0.71 -27.80
N LEU A 27 4.97 -0.53 -27.88
CA LEU A 27 5.52 -1.66 -27.14
C LEU A 27 6.96 -1.99 -27.58
N GLN A 28 7.25 -1.92 -28.88
CA GLN A 28 8.61 -2.12 -29.40
C GLN A 28 9.55 -1.01 -28.93
N PHE A 29 9.11 0.25 -28.96
CA PHE A 29 9.86 1.37 -28.40
C PHE A 29 10.10 1.17 -26.90
N GLN A 30 9.07 0.80 -26.14
CA GLN A 30 9.21 0.48 -24.71
C GLN A 30 10.17 -0.68 -24.47
N ALA A 31 10.42 -1.59 -25.40
CA ALA A 31 11.44 -2.63 -25.24
C ALA A 31 12.85 -2.17 -25.66
N SER A 32 12.98 -1.09 -26.44
CA SER A 32 14.24 -0.71 -27.09
C SER A 32 15.20 0.08 -26.18
N ARG A 33 16.51 0.06 -26.47
CA ARG A 33 17.51 0.78 -25.65
C ARG A 33 17.34 2.30 -25.71
N GLU A 34 16.83 2.81 -26.83
CA GLU A 34 16.58 4.23 -27.07
C GLU A 34 15.58 4.82 -26.07
N ALA A 35 14.65 4.01 -25.55
CA ALA A 35 13.71 4.46 -24.53
C ALA A 35 14.41 5.06 -23.30
N TRP A 36 15.59 4.57 -22.89
CA TRP A 36 16.31 5.12 -21.72
C TRP A 36 16.70 6.59 -21.88
N THR A 37 16.89 7.07 -23.11
CA THR A 37 17.30 8.44 -23.39
C THR A 37 16.14 9.29 -23.91
N CYS A 38 15.25 8.72 -24.72
CA CYS A 38 14.21 9.45 -25.41
C CYS A 38 12.95 9.74 -24.58
N ILE A 39 12.75 9.10 -23.43
CA ILE A 39 11.56 9.32 -22.59
C ILE A 39 11.60 10.60 -21.75
N TRP A 40 12.79 11.15 -21.47
CA TRP A 40 12.90 12.31 -20.58
C TRP A 40 12.23 13.58 -21.11
N PRO A 41 12.40 13.97 -22.40
CA PRO A 41 11.68 15.11 -22.96
C PRO A 41 10.16 14.93 -23.02
N LEU A 42 9.68 13.67 -23.01
CA LEU A 42 8.25 13.35 -23.01
C LEU A 42 7.59 13.54 -21.66
N LEU A 43 8.38 13.61 -20.57
CA LEU A 43 7.92 13.91 -19.22
C LEU A 43 7.85 15.42 -18.92
N ASP A 44 8.14 16.26 -19.92
CA ASP A 44 8.05 17.71 -19.74
C ASP A 44 6.59 18.15 -19.49
N PRO A 45 6.32 19.07 -18.53
CA PRO A 45 4.97 19.52 -18.22
C PRO A 45 4.22 20.17 -19.39
N SER A 46 4.92 20.64 -20.43
CA SER A 46 4.30 21.18 -21.65
C SER A 46 3.67 20.10 -22.56
N LYS A 47 3.99 18.82 -22.34
CA LYS A 47 3.44 17.69 -23.11
C LYS A 47 2.05 17.33 -22.61
N SER A 48 1.26 16.66 -23.46
CA SER A 48 -0.06 16.17 -23.06
C SER A 48 0.06 15.08 -22.00
N TRP A 49 -0.99 14.90 -21.19
CA TRP A 49 -0.98 13.93 -20.09
C TRP A 49 -0.80 12.50 -20.58
N GLU A 50 -1.30 12.15 -21.77
CA GLU A 50 -1.14 10.82 -22.40
C GLU A 50 0.33 10.52 -22.71
N VAL A 51 1.04 11.53 -23.23
CA VAL A 51 2.47 11.41 -23.57
C VAL A 51 3.31 11.27 -22.31
N GLN A 52 3.05 12.11 -21.31
CA GLN A 52 3.72 12.02 -20.01
C GLN A 52 3.46 10.66 -19.37
N PHE A 53 2.22 10.16 -19.44
CA PHE A 53 1.83 8.88 -18.83
C PHE A 53 2.51 7.70 -19.51
N PHE A 54 2.56 7.71 -20.85
CA PHE A 54 3.32 6.72 -21.61
C PHE A 54 4.81 6.73 -21.24
N ALA A 55 5.41 7.91 -21.12
CA ALA A 55 6.81 8.05 -20.76
C ALA A 55 7.10 7.56 -19.33
N ALA A 56 6.24 7.89 -18.36
CA ALA A 56 6.38 7.45 -16.97
C ALA A 56 6.20 5.93 -16.83
N THR A 57 5.20 5.36 -17.53
CA THR A 57 4.95 3.92 -17.58
C THR A 57 6.11 3.18 -18.26
N THR A 58 6.67 3.78 -19.32
CA THR A 58 7.85 3.25 -20.01
C THR A 58 9.06 3.24 -19.08
N LEU A 59 9.31 4.35 -18.36
CA LEU A 59 10.39 4.47 -17.40
C LEU A 59 10.28 3.40 -16.29
N HIS A 60 9.09 3.25 -15.72
CA HIS A 60 8.82 2.23 -14.71
C HIS A 60 9.10 0.83 -15.24
N ALA A 61 8.55 0.46 -16.40
CA ALA A 61 8.76 -0.86 -17.00
C ALA A 61 10.23 -1.13 -17.34
N LYS A 62 10.96 -0.12 -17.81
CA LYS A 62 12.40 -0.15 -18.08
C LYS A 62 13.18 -0.51 -16.82
N ILE A 63 12.93 0.20 -15.72
CA ILE A 63 13.59 -0.05 -14.43
C ILE A 63 13.21 -1.43 -13.88
N ALA A 64 11.93 -1.80 -13.96
CA ALA A 64 11.45 -3.07 -13.42
C ALA A 64 11.96 -4.29 -14.20
N LYS A 65 12.07 -4.21 -15.54
CA LYS A 65 12.34 -5.38 -16.41
C LYS A 65 13.74 -5.40 -17.04
N GLN A 66 14.35 -4.23 -17.25
CA GLN A 66 15.58 -4.06 -18.04
C GLN A 66 16.70 -3.40 -17.23
N TRP A 67 16.71 -3.59 -15.91
CA TRP A 67 17.71 -3.03 -15.00
C TRP A 67 19.16 -3.29 -15.41
N ALA A 68 19.44 -4.47 -15.98
CA ALA A 68 20.78 -4.87 -16.42
C ALA A 68 21.34 -4.02 -17.57
N GLU A 69 20.51 -3.21 -18.24
CA GLU A 69 20.95 -2.29 -19.29
C GLU A 69 21.60 -1.02 -18.71
N ILE A 70 21.42 -0.72 -17.42
CA ILE A 70 21.94 0.48 -16.77
C ILE A 70 23.29 0.18 -16.10
N PRO A 71 24.38 0.88 -16.49
CA PRO A 71 25.65 0.81 -15.78
C PRO A 71 25.53 1.29 -14.33
N ALA A 72 26.26 0.66 -13.40
CA ALA A 72 26.25 1.06 -11.98
C ALA A 72 26.67 2.52 -11.74
N SER A 73 27.51 3.09 -12.62
CA SER A 73 27.89 4.51 -12.59
C SER A 73 26.70 5.46 -12.72
N ASP A 74 25.64 5.03 -13.39
CA ASP A 74 24.52 5.89 -13.81
C ASP A 74 23.32 5.79 -12.85
N TYR A 75 23.40 4.94 -11.81
CA TYR A 75 22.31 4.75 -10.85
C TYR A 75 21.95 6.04 -10.11
N ASN A 76 22.96 6.81 -9.69
CA ASN A 76 22.75 8.09 -9.00
C ASN A 76 22.10 9.12 -9.94
N ASP A 77 22.53 9.19 -11.19
CA ASP A 77 21.97 10.10 -12.18
C ASP A 77 20.52 9.76 -12.51
N LEU A 78 20.21 8.47 -12.68
CA LEU A 78 18.85 7.99 -12.89
C LEU A 78 17.93 8.36 -11.72
N ARG A 79 18.37 8.08 -10.48
CA ARG A 79 17.64 8.47 -9.25
C ARG A 79 17.39 9.97 -9.21
N ASN A 80 18.42 10.77 -9.45
CA ASN A 80 18.30 12.24 -9.40
C ASN A 80 17.35 12.78 -10.47
N ARG A 81 17.34 12.21 -11.68
CA ARG A 81 16.38 12.58 -12.73
C ARG A 81 14.93 12.26 -12.34
N ILE A 82 14.67 11.07 -11.79
CA ILE A 82 13.33 10.70 -11.31
C ILE A 82 12.87 11.68 -10.22
N LEU A 83 13.73 11.94 -9.22
CA LEU A 83 13.41 12.83 -8.11
C LEU A 83 13.17 14.27 -8.55
N ASN A 84 13.91 14.76 -9.55
CA ASN A 84 13.71 16.11 -10.09
C ASN A 84 12.30 16.28 -10.68
N ILE A 85 11.79 15.27 -11.39
CA ILE A 85 10.44 15.30 -11.97
C ILE A 85 9.38 15.15 -10.87
N MET A 86 9.59 14.25 -9.91
CA MET A 86 8.66 14.04 -8.79
C MET A 86 8.48 15.29 -7.93
N LYS A 87 9.56 16.06 -7.71
CA LYS A 87 9.53 17.28 -6.89
C LYS A 87 9.00 18.50 -7.65
N ASN A 88 8.75 18.38 -8.96
CA ASN A 88 8.18 19.47 -9.73
C ASN A 88 6.67 19.61 -9.42
N PRO A 89 6.20 20.78 -8.95
CA PRO A 89 4.79 21.00 -8.62
C PRO A 89 3.85 20.90 -9.84
N ALA A 90 4.37 21.02 -11.06
CA ALA A 90 3.60 20.85 -12.29
C ALA A 90 3.31 19.38 -12.62
N THR A 91 3.93 18.43 -11.93
CA THR A 91 3.72 16.99 -12.15
C THR A 91 2.34 16.58 -11.63
N SER A 92 1.48 16.10 -12.53
CA SER A 92 0.14 15.65 -12.13
C SER A 92 0.18 14.40 -11.24
N LYS A 93 -0.85 14.21 -10.40
CA LYS A 93 -0.95 13.06 -9.47
C LYS A 93 -0.85 11.71 -10.18
N LEU A 94 -1.38 11.60 -11.40
CA LEU A 94 -1.37 10.39 -12.21
C LEU A 94 0.05 10.04 -12.69
N ILE A 95 0.82 11.04 -13.12
CA ILE A 95 2.23 10.88 -13.49
C ILE A 95 3.08 10.60 -12.25
N LEU A 96 2.82 11.31 -11.16
CA LEU A 96 3.51 11.12 -9.89
C LEU A 96 3.37 9.68 -9.37
N SER A 97 2.19 9.07 -9.49
CA SER A 97 1.96 7.67 -9.12
C SER A 97 2.87 6.71 -9.90
N GLN A 98 3.00 6.91 -11.22
CA GLN A 98 3.91 6.10 -12.07
C GLN A 98 5.38 6.33 -11.70
N LEU A 99 5.77 7.57 -11.38
CA LEU A 99 7.13 7.88 -10.93
C LEU A 99 7.43 7.29 -9.54
N CYS A 100 6.45 7.21 -8.65
CA CYS A 100 6.59 6.53 -7.37
C CYS A 100 6.85 5.02 -7.57
N GLN A 101 6.14 4.38 -8.50
CA GLN A 101 6.40 2.99 -8.89
C GLN A 101 7.78 2.82 -9.53
N ALA A 102 8.20 3.74 -10.40
CA ALA A 102 9.54 3.75 -10.99
C ALA A 102 10.64 3.86 -9.91
N LEU A 103 10.45 4.73 -8.91
CA LEU A 103 11.40 4.87 -7.81
C LEU A 103 11.39 3.65 -6.86
N ALA A 104 10.22 3.08 -6.58
CA ALA A 104 10.12 1.83 -5.83
C ALA A 104 10.85 0.68 -6.55
N ALA A 105 10.70 0.59 -7.88
CA ALA A 105 11.40 -0.39 -8.69
C ALA A 105 12.92 -0.13 -8.68
N PHE A 106 13.35 1.14 -8.74
CA PHE A 106 14.76 1.51 -8.62
C PHE A 106 15.33 1.04 -7.27
N LEU A 107 14.63 1.36 -6.18
CA LEU A 107 15.02 1.01 -4.82
C LEU A 107 15.14 -0.52 -4.68
N ALA A 108 14.15 -1.27 -5.16
CA ALA A 108 14.17 -2.74 -5.19
C ALA A 108 15.32 -3.32 -6.00
N ASN A 109 15.70 -2.69 -7.11
CA ASN A 109 16.83 -3.15 -7.92
C ASN A 109 18.19 -2.81 -7.29
N SER A 110 18.32 -1.63 -6.68
CA SER A 110 19.56 -1.15 -6.06
C SER A 110 19.90 -1.86 -4.74
N ASP A 111 18.88 -2.36 -4.02
CA ASP A 111 19.04 -3.03 -2.71
C ASP A 111 19.77 -4.39 -2.79
N GLY A 112 19.91 -4.97 -3.98
CA GLY A 112 20.62 -6.23 -4.22
C GLY A 112 22.09 -6.09 -4.63
N GLY A 113 22.66 -4.88 -4.59
CA GLY A 113 24.05 -4.63 -4.95
C GLY A 113 25.03 -5.14 -3.89
N GLU A 114 26.17 -5.69 -4.34
CA GLU A 114 27.22 -6.33 -3.51
C GLU A 114 27.88 -5.38 -2.47
N GLU A 115 27.61 -4.07 -2.54
CA GLU A 115 28.26 -3.04 -1.71
C GLU A 115 27.41 -2.53 -0.53
N LYS A 116 26.16 -3.02 -0.35
CA LYS A 116 25.34 -2.59 0.79
C LYS A 116 25.73 -3.33 2.07
N ASN A 117 25.87 -2.55 3.15
CA ASN A 117 25.96 -3.10 4.51
C ASN A 117 24.73 -3.96 4.79
N GLU A 118 24.92 -5.15 5.38
CA GLU A 118 23.85 -6.11 5.71
C GLU A 118 22.70 -5.51 6.57
N ASN A 119 22.93 -4.36 7.21
CA ASN A 119 21.96 -3.68 8.08
C ASN A 119 21.17 -2.52 7.42
N GLU A 120 21.60 -2.02 6.26
CA GLU A 120 20.89 -0.93 5.57
C GLU A 120 19.83 -1.50 4.63
N SER A 121 18.58 -1.14 4.90
CA SER A 121 17.42 -1.57 4.11
C SER A 121 17.05 -0.50 3.08
N MET A 122 16.25 -0.92 2.10
CA MET A 122 15.55 -0.04 1.17
C MET A 122 14.78 1.11 1.84
N ILE A 123 14.21 0.86 3.02
CA ILE A 123 13.40 1.86 3.74
C ILE A 123 14.30 2.96 4.31
N ASP A 124 15.53 2.65 4.71
CA ASP A 124 16.48 3.67 5.19
C ASP A 124 16.87 4.61 4.05
N ASP A 125 17.09 4.09 2.85
CA ASP A 125 17.34 4.91 1.67
C ASP A 125 16.13 5.77 1.32
N LEU A 126 14.92 5.24 1.44
CA LEU A 126 13.70 6.00 1.22
C LEU A 126 13.58 7.17 2.20
N ILE A 127 13.86 6.95 3.49
CA ILE A 127 13.86 7.99 4.53
C ILE A 127 14.97 9.02 4.24
N LYS A 128 16.14 8.60 3.77
CA LYS A 128 17.22 9.52 3.34
C LYS A 128 16.81 10.36 2.11
N ILE A 129 16.03 9.81 1.18
CA ILE A 129 15.51 10.53 0.00
C ILE A 129 14.46 11.56 0.40
N PHE A 130 13.53 11.16 1.27
CA PHE A 130 12.39 11.94 1.71
C PHE A 130 12.38 12.06 3.24
N PRO A 131 13.18 12.98 3.80
CA PRO A 131 13.23 13.15 5.26
C PRO A 131 11.90 13.69 5.79
N TYR A 132 11.55 13.33 7.03
CA TYR A 132 10.30 13.73 7.68
C TYR A 132 10.30 15.22 8.09
N THR A 133 10.28 16.12 7.10
CA THR A 133 10.43 17.57 7.30
C THR A 133 9.19 18.37 6.90
N SER A 134 8.40 17.87 5.95
CA SER A 134 7.19 18.54 5.47
C SER A 134 6.11 17.53 5.10
N LYS A 135 4.84 17.99 5.06
CA LYS A 135 3.70 17.18 4.62
C LYS A 135 3.89 16.66 3.19
N ASP A 136 4.39 17.48 2.27
CA ASP A 136 4.62 17.07 0.88
C ASP A 136 5.70 16.00 0.77
N THR A 137 6.76 16.09 1.59
CA THR A 137 7.81 15.08 1.62
C THR A 137 7.30 13.76 2.21
N LEU A 138 6.43 13.85 3.22
CA LEU A 138 5.76 12.69 3.81
C LEU A 138 4.79 12.02 2.81
N ASP A 139 4.00 12.79 2.06
CA ASP A 139 3.11 12.28 1.01
C ASP A 139 3.92 11.51 -0.05
N LEU A 140 5.04 12.07 -0.52
CA LEU A 140 5.94 11.38 -1.46
C LEU A 140 6.55 10.11 -0.86
N LEU A 141 7.00 10.16 0.40
CA LEU A 141 7.53 9.00 1.10
C LEU A 141 6.49 7.88 1.15
N LEU A 142 5.27 8.19 1.57
CA LEU A 142 4.20 7.20 1.71
C LEU A 142 3.76 6.63 0.36
N ARG A 143 3.68 7.45 -0.69
CA ARG A 143 3.36 6.97 -2.05
C ARG A 143 4.38 5.98 -2.58
N VAL A 144 5.67 6.22 -2.33
CA VAL A 144 6.74 5.30 -2.73
C VAL A 144 6.71 4.05 -1.85
N LEU A 145 6.55 4.21 -0.53
CA LEU A 145 6.41 3.09 0.42
C LEU A 145 5.25 2.16 0.06
N ASN A 146 4.13 2.73 -0.39
CA ASN A 146 2.95 2.00 -0.85
C ASN A 146 3.19 1.23 -2.18
N ALA A 147 4.09 1.72 -3.03
CA ALA A 147 4.43 1.06 -4.30
C ALA A 147 5.42 -0.10 -4.15
N ILE A 148 6.21 -0.12 -3.07
CA ILE A 148 7.25 -1.14 -2.83
C ILE A 148 6.69 -2.58 -2.85
N PRO A 149 5.61 -2.93 -2.13
CA PRO A 149 5.04 -4.29 -2.14
C PRO A 149 4.76 -4.82 -3.54
N GLY A 150 4.17 -4.00 -4.41
CA GLY A 150 3.83 -4.39 -5.78
C GLY A 150 5.06 -4.69 -6.64
N GLU A 151 6.16 -3.97 -6.44
CA GLU A 151 7.43 -4.28 -7.10
C GLU A 151 8.06 -5.57 -6.59
N PHE A 152 7.91 -5.86 -5.30
CA PHE A 152 8.38 -7.10 -4.73
C PHE A 152 7.63 -8.32 -5.30
N GLU A 153 6.30 -8.26 -5.35
CA GLU A 153 5.51 -9.35 -5.94
C GLU A 153 5.85 -9.56 -7.42
N ARG A 154 5.91 -8.48 -8.20
CA ARG A 154 6.19 -8.53 -9.65
C ARG A 154 7.55 -9.13 -9.96
N ARG A 155 8.58 -8.77 -9.20
CA ARG A 155 9.96 -9.15 -9.50
C ARG A 155 10.34 -10.52 -8.94
N PHE A 156 9.78 -10.92 -7.79
CA PHE A 156 10.39 -11.96 -6.97
C PHE A 156 9.52 -13.18 -6.66
N GLY A 157 8.31 -13.24 -7.22
CA GLY A 157 7.27 -14.25 -6.94
C GLY A 157 7.76 -15.50 -6.21
N LEU A 158 7.44 -15.63 -4.91
CA LEU A 158 7.57 -16.75 -3.95
C LEU A 158 8.80 -17.70 -3.97
N LYS A 159 9.76 -17.60 -4.90
CA LYS A 159 10.75 -18.65 -5.18
C LYS A 159 12.17 -18.36 -4.67
N ARG A 160 12.39 -17.24 -3.97
CA ARG A 160 13.74 -16.81 -3.52
C ARG A 160 13.78 -16.51 -2.01
N PRO A 161 14.29 -17.42 -1.16
CA PRO A 161 14.22 -17.29 0.30
C PRO A 161 15.03 -16.10 0.85
N LYS A 162 16.25 -15.84 0.37
CA LYS A 162 17.07 -14.69 0.80
C LYS A 162 16.39 -13.34 0.57
N LEU A 163 15.60 -13.23 -0.50
CA LEU A 163 14.89 -11.99 -0.81
C LEU A 163 13.65 -11.80 0.07
N ARG A 164 13.10 -12.90 0.60
CA ARG A 164 12.05 -12.83 1.62
C ARG A 164 12.58 -12.29 2.94
N GLU A 165 13.82 -12.62 3.31
CA GLU A 165 14.48 -12.05 4.49
C GLU A 165 14.63 -10.53 4.37
N ASN A 166 15.08 -10.03 3.21
CA ASN A 166 15.16 -8.59 2.94
C ASN A 166 13.80 -7.89 2.96
N LEU A 167 12.76 -8.55 2.43
CA LEU A 167 11.39 -8.04 2.49
C LEU A 167 10.89 -7.94 3.93
N ILE A 168 11.13 -8.97 4.74
CA ILE A 168 10.75 -8.98 6.17
C ILE A 168 11.52 -7.89 6.93
N ALA A 169 12.82 -7.73 6.67
CA ALA A 169 13.63 -6.65 7.25
C ALA A 169 13.10 -5.26 6.87
N SER A 170 12.71 -5.09 5.61
CA SER A 170 12.07 -3.86 5.13
C SER A 170 10.72 -3.63 5.80
N TRP A 171 9.92 -4.69 5.98
CA TRP A 171 8.64 -4.61 6.67
C TRP A 171 8.78 -4.16 8.13
N TYR A 172 9.74 -4.68 8.90
CA TYR A 172 9.94 -4.23 10.29
C TYR A 172 10.15 -2.71 10.39
N LYS A 173 10.87 -2.12 9.44
CA LYS A 173 11.12 -0.67 9.39
C LYS A 173 9.91 0.09 8.86
N ALA A 174 9.24 -0.45 7.83
CA ALA A 174 8.02 0.13 7.28
C ALA A 174 6.88 0.14 8.31
N SER A 175 6.65 -0.97 9.01
CA SER A 175 5.61 -1.09 10.03
C SER A 175 5.86 -0.14 11.20
N TRP A 176 7.12 -0.01 11.64
CA TRP A 176 7.48 0.96 12.67
C TRP A 176 7.18 2.39 12.21
N LEU A 177 7.61 2.76 11.00
CA LEU A 177 7.37 4.09 10.45
C LEU A 177 5.87 4.39 10.32
N LEU A 178 5.10 3.44 9.78
CA LEU A 178 3.65 3.54 9.64
C LEU A 178 2.96 3.69 11.00
N GLN A 179 3.38 2.92 12.01
CA GLN A 179 2.86 3.05 13.37
C GLN A 179 3.10 4.46 13.94
N GLN A 180 4.29 5.03 13.76
CA GLN A 180 4.59 6.40 14.20
C GLN A 180 3.72 7.43 13.48
N ILE A 181 3.52 7.28 12.16
CA ILE A 181 2.70 8.19 11.37
C ILE A 181 1.22 8.09 11.80
N LEU A 182 0.67 6.89 11.91
CA LEU A 182 -0.71 6.68 12.34
C LEU A 182 -0.93 7.29 13.73
N SER A 183 -0.09 6.95 14.71
CA SER A 183 -0.16 7.50 16.07
C SER A 183 -0.16 9.03 16.11
N ASN A 184 0.64 9.67 15.25
CA ASN A 184 0.75 11.13 15.19
C ASN A 184 -0.46 11.82 14.57
N TYR A 185 -1.17 11.13 13.67
CA TYR A 185 -2.30 11.71 12.92
C TYR A 185 -3.68 11.30 13.50
N GLU A 186 -3.77 10.24 14.30
CA GLU A 186 -5.02 9.78 14.93
C GLU A 186 -5.75 10.85 15.73
N ALA A 187 -5.02 11.63 16.53
CA ALA A 187 -5.60 12.71 17.31
C ALA A 187 -6.18 13.82 16.39
N ARG A 188 -5.55 14.07 15.24
CA ARG A 188 -5.97 15.11 14.29
C ARG A 188 -7.22 14.68 13.51
N VAL A 189 -7.28 13.41 13.13
CA VAL A 189 -8.45 12.80 12.48
C VAL A 189 -9.67 12.90 13.41
N SER A 190 -9.47 12.59 14.70
CA SER A 190 -10.52 12.69 15.72
C SER A 190 -11.04 14.12 15.95
N GLU A 191 -10.24 15.14 15.62
CA GLU A 191 -10.58 16.57 15.74
C GLU A 191 -11.17 17.17 14.44
N GLY A 192 -11.42 16.34 13.42
CA GLY A 192 -11.93 16.79 12.10
C GLY A 192 -10.86 17.45 11.23
N GLY A 193 -9.60 17.05 11.42
CA GLY A 193 -8.45 17.49 10.62
C GLY A 193 -8.45 16.90 9.20
N GLU A 194 -7.40 17.19 8.45
CA GLU A 194 -7.24 16.65 7.10
C GLU A 194 -6.67 15.21 7.14
N ASP A 195 -7.49 14.27 6.68
CA ASP A 195 -7.22 12.83 6.79
C ASP A 195 -6.37 12.25 5.65
N THR A 196 -5.98 13.07 4.68
CA THR A 196 -5.32 12.62 3.45
C THR A 196 -4.06 11.80 3.71
N VAL A 197 -3.24 12.23 4.68
CA VAL A 197 -2.00 11.53 5.08
C VAL A 197 -2.32 10.27 5.88
N TYR A 198 -3.34 10.30 6.73
CA TYR A 198 -3.77 9.16 7.53
C TYR A 198 -4.28 8.02 6.63
N LEU A 199 -5.19 8.34 5.71
CA LEU A 199 -5.70 7.39 4.72
C LEU A 199 -4.58 6.86 3.83
N LEU A 200 -3.63 7.69 3.41
CA LEU A 200 -2.47 7.23 2.62
C LEU A 200 -1.57 6.27 3.42
N ALA A 201 -1.40 6.50 4.73
CA ALA A 201 -0.67 5.57 5.61
C ALA A 201 -1.44 4.25 5.80
N MET A 202 -2.76 4.30 5.92
CA MET A 202 -3.63 3.11 5.96
C MET A 202 -3.58 2.32 4.64
N GLU A 203 -3.62 2.99 3.48
CA GLU A 203 -3.45 2.37 2.15
C GLU A 203 -2.08 1.70 2.04
N CYS A 204 -1.06 2.36 2.57
CA CYS A 204 0.27 1.78 2.66
C CYS A 204 0.29 0.57 3.60
N CYS A 205 -0.39 0.57 4.74
CA CYS A 205 -0.49 -0.65 5.55
C CYS A 205 -1.09 -1.79 4.71
N LEU A 206 -2.25 -1.54 4.10
CA LEU A 206 -2.98 -2.53 3.32
C LEU A 206 -2.15 -3.13 2.17
N SER A 207 -1.39 -2.32 1.42
CA SER A 207 -0.56 -2.84 0.32
C SER A 207 0.53 -3.78 0.79
N TRP A 208 1.08 -3.56 1.99
CA TRP A 208 2.02 -4.49 2.61
C TRP A 208 1.30 -5.72 3.17
N LEU A 209 0.12 -5.58 3.79
CA LEU A 209 -0.66 -6.71 4.32
C LEU A 209 -1.06 -7.73 3.24
N LYS A 210 -1.24 -7.27 2.00
CA LYS A 210 -1.51 -8.13 0.83
C LYS A 210 -0.34 -9.09 0.54
N LEU A 211 0.88 -8.78 1.03
CA LEU A 211 2.00 -9.70 1.01
C LEU A 211 1.79 -10.83 2.02
N ARG A 212 1.77 -12.08 1.55
CA ARG A 212 1.58 -13.23 2.43
C ARG A 212 2.77 -13.46 3.36
N ASN A 213 2.48 -13.92 4.58
CA ASN A 213 3.44 -14.36 5.60
C ASN A 213 4.35 -13.25 6.15
N LEU A 214 3.80 -12.07 6.42
CA LEU A 214 4.44 -11.07 7.27
C LEU A 214 4.45 -11.53 8.74
N PRO A 215 5.40 -11.06 9.58
CA PRO A 215 5.39 -11.35 11.00
C PRO A 215 4.15 -10.78 11.70
N ILE A 216 3.38 -11.62 12.38
CA ILE A 216 2.17 -11.19 13.09
C ILE A 216 2.46 -10.29 14.32
N ASP A 217 3.67 -10.34 14.90
CA ASP A 217 4.06 -9.45 16.01
C ASP A 217 3.96 -7.96 15.63
N THR A 218 4.44 -7.63 14.43
CA THR A 218 4.31 -6.27 13.87
C THR A 218 2.88 -5.91 13.51
N LEU A 219 2.05 -6.89 13.13
CA LEU A 219 0.62 -6.67 12.89
C LEU A 219 -0.12 -6.33 14.17
N GLY A 220 0.24 -6.94 15.30
CA GLY A 220 -0.33 -6.61 16.60
C GLY A 220 -0.18 -5.13 16.96
N GLN A 221 0.92 -4.49 16.57
CA GLN A 221 1.16 -3.06 16.79
C GLN A 221 0.29 -2.17 15.90
N LEU A 222 -0.07 -2.64 14.70
CA LEU A 222 -0.91 -1.91 13.75
C LEU A 222 -2.41 -2.14 13.97
N TYR A 223 -2.78 -3.29 14.53
CA TYR A 223 -4.18 -3.69 14.74
C TYR A 223 -5.00 -2.64 15.48
N GLN A 224 -4.45 -2.05 16.54
CA GLN A 224 -5.14 -1.02 17.31
C GLN A 224 -5.47 0.21 16.45
N HIS A 225 -4.56 0.60 15.55
CA HIS A 225 -4.78 1.72 14.63
C HIS A 225 -5.90 1.40 13.62
N PHE A 226 -6.03 0.15 13.17
CA PHE A 226 -7.12 -0.28 12.27
C PHE A 226 -8.47 -0.28 12.97
N ILE A 227 -8.54 -0.75 14.22
CA ILE A 227 -9.76 -0.69 15.04
C ILE A 227 -10.17 0.77 15.31
N LEU A 228 -9.21 1.66 15.57
CA LEU A 228 -9.49 3.09 15.73
C LEU A 228 -10.00 3.72 14.44
N ALA A 229 -9.38 3.40 13.28
CA ALA A 229 -9.87 3.83 11.97
C ALA A 229 -11.31 3.36 11.73
N ALA A 230 -11.61 2.09 12.00
CA ALA A 230 -12.96 1.55 11.88
C ALA A 230 -13.95 2.28 12.81
N SER A 231 -13.58 2.56 14.06
CA SER A 231 -14.40 3.33 15.00
C SER A 231 -14.66 4.77 14.54
N HIS A 232 -13.73 5.37 13.79
CA HIS A 232 -13.84 6.73 13.30
C HIS A 232 -14.70 6.80 12.03
N TYR A 233 -14.40 5.97 11.03
CA TYR A 233 -15.05 6.01 9.71
C TYR A 233 -16.32 5.16 9.61
N VAL A 234 -16.75 4.48 10.67
CA VAL A 234 -17.99 3.69 10.64
C VAL A 234 -19.17 4.54 10.13
N PRO A 235 -19.88 4.11 9.08
CA PRO A 235 -20.93 4.90 8.44
C PRO A 235 -22.18 4.92 9.33
N THR A 236 -22.22 5.87 10.25
CA THR A 236 -23.32 6.04 11.24
C THR A 236 -24.41 7.00 10.76
N THR A 237 -24.17 7.74 9.68
CA THR A 237 -25.13 8.68 9.08
C THR A 237 -25.22 8.47 7.57
N GLU A 238 -26.36 8.83 6.98
CA GLU A 238 -26.66 8.60 5.55
C GLU A 238 -25.79 9.44 4.57
N ASP A 239 -25.01 10.42 5.05
CA ASP A 239 -24.38 11.46 4.22
C ASP A 239 -22.84 11.36 4.02
N ALA A 240 -22.22 10.20 4.30
CA ALA A 240 -20.76 10.17 4.48
C ALA A 240 -19.96 9.45 3.36
N ILE A 241 -19.88 10.04 2.16
CA ILE A 241 -19.07 9.49 1.05
C ILE A 241 -17.56 9.42 1.41
N GLU A 242 -17.03 10.37 2.17
CA GLU A 242 -15.62 10.36 2.60
C GLU A 242 -15.35 9.29 3.66
N ASP A 243 -16.32 9.02 4.54
CA ASP A 243 -16.24 7.95 5.54
C ASP A 243 -16.26 6.57 4.87
N VAL A 244 -16.96 6.41 3.73
CA VAL A 244 -16.98 5.13 2.99
C VAL A 244 -15.57 4.66 2.61
N ARG A 245 -14.73 5.55 2.07
CA ARG A 245 -13.36 5.16 1.68
C ARG A 245 -12.50 4.81 2.90
N GLY A 246 -12.64 5.56 3.99
CA GLY A 246 -11.91 5.28 5.24
C GLY A 246 -12.36 3.97 5.88
N TRP A 247 -13.66 3.69 5.82
CA TRP A 247 -14.28 2.47 6.32
C TRP A 247 -13.85 1.24 5.53
N GLU A 248 -13.98 1.24 4.20
CA GLU A 248 -13.55 0.14 3.33
C GLU A 248 -12.08 -0.22 3.57
N LEU A 249 -11.24 0.82 3.72
CA LEU A 249 -9.82 0.65 3.97
C LEU A 249 -9.54 0.05 5.35
N ALA A 250 -10.28 0.47 6.39
CA ALA A 250 -10.18 -0.11 7.72
C ALA A 250 -10.65 -1.57 7.74
N GLN A 251 -11.74 -1.88 7.02
CA GLN A 251 -12.24 -3.24 6.88
C GLN A 251 -11.20 -4.15 6.22
N GLU A 252 -10.68 -3.78 5.05
CA GLU A 252 -9.68 -4.58 4.34
C GLU A 252 -8.41 -4.82 5.19
N CYS A 253 -7.98 -3.83 6.00
CA CYS A 253 -6.86 -4.01 6.92
C CYS A 253 -7.17 -5.00 8.05
N LEU A 254 -8.37 -4.94 8.62
CA LEU A 254 -8.82 -5.84 9.68
C LEU A 254 -9.00 -7.27 9.16
N ASP A 255 -9.58 -7.45 7.98
CA ASP A 255 -9.74 -8.78 7.36
C ASP A 255 -8.40 -9.43 7.06
N ALA A 256 -7.42 -8.65 6.60
CA ALA A 256 -6.06 -9.12 6.42
C ALA A 256 -5.42 -9.56 7.75
N CYS A 257 -5.81 -8.95 8.88
CA CYS A 257 -5.39 -9.39 10.21
C CYS A 257 -6.11 -10.69 10.62
N PHE A 258 -7.42 -10.78 10.47
CA PHE A 258 -8.24 -11.94 10.87
C PHE A 258 -7.84 -13.20 10.11
N THR A 259 -7.61 -13.06 8.80
CA THR A 259 -7.21 -14.17 7.93
C THR A 259 -5.73 -14.53 8.03
N HIS A 260 -4.97 -13.89 8.91
CA HIS A 260 -3.53 -14.17 9.06
C HIS A 260 -3.29 -15.61 9.57
N PRO A 261 -2.46 -16.42 8.88
CA PRO A 261 -2.35 -17.87 9.13
C PRO A 261 -1.78 -18.23 10.52
N ASP A 262 -1.03 -17.33 11.14
CA ASP A 262 -0.45 -17.54 12.47
C ASP A 262 -1.33 -17.02 13.63
N LEU A 263 -2.45 -16.34 13.35
CA LEU A 263 -3.31 -15.77 14.40
C LEU A 263 -3.94 -16.87 15.25
N ALA A 264 -4.49 -17.92 14.63
CA ALA A 264 -5.07 -19.06 15.33
C ALA A 264 -4.04 -19.83 16.21
N LYS A 265 -2.74 -19.70 15.91
CA LYS A 265 -1.66 -20.30 16.70
C LYS A 265 -1.29 -19.46 17.94
N ARG A 266 -1.80 -18.23 18.03
CA ARG A 266 -1.54 -17.27 19.12
C ARG A 266 -2.85 -16.88 19.80
N PRO A 267 -3.43 -17.76 20.64
CA PRO A 267 -4.76 -17.55 21.21
C PRO A 267 -4.87 -16.27 22.04
N GLN A 268 -3.82 -15.88 22.78
CA GLN A 268 -3.84 -14.64 23.55
C GLN A 268 -4.07 -13.41 22.66
N LEU A 269 -3.30 -13.31 21.57
CA LEU A 269 -3.41 -12.21 20.61
C LEU A 269 -4.77 -12.22 19.89
N LEU A 270 -5.24 -13.40 19.47
CA LEU A 270 -6.57 -13.57 18.87
C LEU A 270 -7.67 -13.03 19.78
N TRP A 271 -7.62 -13.35 21.07
CA TRP A 271 -8.62 -12.88 22.03
C TRP A 271 -8.48 -11.40 22.39
N GLU A 272 -7.26 -10.85 22.40
CA GLU A 272 -7.05 -9.40 22.49
C GLU A 272 -7.69 -8.67 21.31
N TRP A 273 -7.52 -9.20 20.09
CA TRP A 273 -8.10 -8.63 18.89
C TRP A 273 -9.62 -8.75 18.88
N CYS A 274 -10.15 -9.93 19.20
CA CYS A 274 -11.59 -10.18 19.34
C CYS A 274 -12.23 -9.20 20.33
N ARG A 275 -11.62 -9.01 21.51
CA ARG A 275 -12.09 -8.05 22.53
C ARG A 275 -12.12 -6.63 21.98
N GLY A 276 -11.07 -6.20 21.27
CA GLY A 276 -11.03 -4.87 20.65
C GLY A 276 -12.16 -4.67 19.65
N LEU A 277 -12.41 -5.65 18.77
CA LEU A 277 -13.46 -5.61 17.76
C LEU A 277 -14.85 -5.52 18.40
N VAL A 278 -15.20 -6.45 19.29
CA VAL A 278 -16.54 -6.48 19.91
C VAL A 278 -16.80 -5.27 20.79
N THR A 279 -15.77 -4.71 21.43
CA THR A 279 -15.91 -3.50 22.25
C THR A 279 -16.28 -2.30 21.39
N VAL A 280 -15.62 -2.11 20.25
CA VAL A 280 -15.93 -1.00 19.34
C VAL A 280 -17.29 -1.20 18.66
N ALA A 281 -17.59 -2.43 18.22
CA ALA A 281 -18.87 -2.75 17.61
C ALA A 281 -20.05 -2.50 18.57
N ASP A 282 -19.93 -2.90 19.84
CA ASP A 282 -20.95 -2.66 20.88
C ASP A 282 -21.13 -1.15 21.16
N GLN A 283 -20.04 -0.36 21.12
CA GLN A 283 -20.09 1.10 21.35
C GLN A 283 -20.68 1.88 20.17
N LYS A 284 -20.43 1.45 18.94
CA LYS A 284 -20.78 2.18 17.71
C LYS A 284 -22.03 1.67 17.00
N GLY A 285 -22.61 0.58 17.51
CA GLY A 285 -23.75 -0.12 16.91
C GLY A 285 -23.29 -1.31 16.10
N GLY A 286 -23.60 -2.52 16.59
CA GLY A 286 -23.11 -3.78 16.02
C GLY A 286 -23.49 -4.00 14.56
N SER A 287 -24.64 -3.47 14.13
CA SER A 287 -25.13 -3.56 12.74
C SER A 287 -24.15 -3.01 11.72
N HIS A 288 -23.43 -1.94 12.05
CA HIS A 288 -22.43 -1.36 11.15
C HIS A 288 -21.17 -2.23 11.03
N PHE A 289 -20.91 -3.11 11.98
CA PHE A 289 -19.75 -4.01 12.02
C PHE A 289 -20.10 -5.44 11.59
N ALA A 290 -21.30 -5.68 11.05
CA ALA A 290 -21.80 -7.03 10.77
C ALA A 290 -20.85 -7.86 9.88
N GLU A 291 -20.27 -7.25 8.84
CA GLU A 291 -19.30 -7.90 7.94
C GLU A 291 -18.05 -8.34 8.71
N LEU A 292 -17.39 -7.41 9.43
CA LEU A 292 -16.19 -7.72 10.22
C LEU A 292 -16.41 -8.75 11.32
N LEU A 293 -17.57 -8.69 11.99
CA LEU A 293 -17.95 -9.68 13.00
C LEU A 293 -18.15 -11.06 12.38
N THR A 294 -18.72 -11.11 11.17
CA THR A 294 -18.91 -12.36 10.41
C THR A 294 -17.58 -12.92 9.94
N ASP A 295 -16.71 -12.08 9.36
CA ASP A 295 -15.40 -12.51 8.88
C ASP A 295 -14.51 -13.05 10.01
N PHE A 296 -14.51 -12.39 11.17
CA PHE A 296 -13.83 -12.91 12.37
C PHE A 296 -14.48 -14.21 12.87
N GLY A 297 -15.81 -14.24 12.92
CA GLY A 297 -16.62 -15.36 13.37
C GLY A 297 -16.35 -16.63 12.57
N ASP A 298 -16.45 -16.52 11.25
CA ASP A 298 -16.27 -17.63 10.31
C ASP A 298 -14.82 -18.10 10.27
N THR A 299 -13.85 -17.17 10.35
CA THR A 299 -12.43 -17.53 10.33
C THR A 299 -12.00 -18.29 11.60
N HIS A 300 -12.67 -18.06 12.72
CA HIS A 300 -12.28 -18.59 14.04
C HIS A 300 -13.40 -19.34 14.78
N GLU A 301 -14.41 -19.85 14.06
CA GLU A 301 -15.64 -20.47 14.59
C GLU A 301 -15.36 -21.48 15.71
N ARG A 302 -14.40 -22.39 15.47
CA ARG A 302 -14.08 -23.47 16.41
C ARG A 302 -13.54 -22.93 17.74
N LEU A 303 -12.72 -21.89 17.71
CA LEU A 303 -12.14 -21.28 18.92
C LEU A 303 -13.21 -20.52 19.70
N LEU A 304 -14.13 -19.84 19.00
CA LEU A 304 -15.26 -19.14 19.61
C LEU A 304 -16.20 -20.11 20.32
N LEU A 305 -16.58 -21.21 19.66
CA LEU A 305 -17.46 -22.23 20.24
C LEU A 305 -16.85 -22.91 21.47
N LEU A 306 -15.54 -23.21 21.44
CA LEU A 306 -14.85 -23.79 22.60
C LEU A 306 -14.84 -22.81 23.79
N ALA A 307 -14.59 -21.52 23.55
CA ALA A 307 -14.58 -20.53 24.61
C ALA A 307 -15.95 -20.32 25.28
N LEU A 308 -17.04 -20.52 24.54
CA LEU A 308 -18.41 -20.49 25.08
C LEU A 308 -18.71 -21.70 25.97
N ILE A 309 -18.18 -22.87 25.64
CA ILE A 309 -18.41 -24.11 26.41
C ILE A 309 -17.60 -24.10 27.71
N GLU A 310 -16.36 -23.61 27.67
CA GLU A 310 -15.41 -23.74 28.78
C GLU A 310 -15.54 -22.67 29.88
N GLU A 311 -16.48 -21.71 29.76
CA GLU A 311 -16.64 -20.55 30.68
C GLU A 311 -15.29 -19.88 31.02
N SER A 312 -14.41 -19.77 30.02
CA SER A 312 -13.05 -19.23 30.18
C SER A 312 -13.06 -17.69 30.30
N ASN A 313 -11.89 -17.09 30.60
CA ASN A 313 -11.69 -15.62 30.55
C ASN A 313 -12.03 -14.98 29.18
N ASN A 314 -12.23 -15.79 28.14
CA ASN A 314 -12.57 -15.35 26.80
C ASN A 314 -14.07 -15.48 26.50
N HIS A 315 -14.85 -16.07 27.41
CA HIS A 315 -16.29 -16.29 27.27
C HIS A 315 -17.03 -14.98 26.98
N TRP A 316 -16.69 -13.88 27.67
CA TRP A 316 -17.32 -12.58 27.42
C TRP A 316 -17.16 -12.14 25.96
N ALA A 317 -15.95 -12.21 25.40
CA ALA A 317 -15.71 -11.75 24.04
C ALA A 317 -16.47 -12.61 23.02
N ALA A 318 -16.45 -13.93 23.20
CA ALA A 318 -17.19 -14.86 22.34
C ALA A 318 -18.71 -14.65 22.44
N ALA A 319 -19.25 -14.51 23.65
CA ALA A 319 -20.68 -14.30 23.87
C ALA A 319 -21.15 -12.96 23.30
N THR A 320 -20.36 -11.89 23.48
CA THR A 320 -20.66 -10.58 22.91
C THR A 320 -20.63 -10.62 21.38
N LEU A 321 -19.64 -11.29 20.78
CA LEU A 321 -19.58 -11.46 19.32
C LEU A 321 -20.85 -12.12 18.78
N ILE A 322 -21.26 -13.25 19.36
CA ILE A 322 -22.48 -13.96 18.95
C ILE A 322 -23.73 -13.12 19.18
N LYS A 323 -23.81 -12.40 20.31
CA LYS A 323 -24.92 -11.49 20.59
C LYS A 323 -25.06 -10.42 19.50
N LEU A 324 -23.96 -9.77 19.12
CA LEU A 324 -23.96 -8.74 18.07
C LEU A 324 -24.33 -9.33 16.71
N LEU A 325 -23.85 -10.52 16.35
CA LEU A 325 -24.25 -11.20 15.11
C LEU A 325 -25.75 -11.53 15.08
N LEU A 326 -26.32 -11.98 16.19
CA LEU A 326 -27.77 -12.23 16.30
C LEU A 326 -28.57 -10.93 16.13
N GLU A 327 -28.16 -9.86 16.81
CA GLU A 327 -28.77 -8.53 16.64
C GLU A 327 -28.73 -8.07 15.18
N CYS A 328 -27.62 -8.28 14.48
CA CYS A 328 -27.51 -7.95 13.05
C CYS A 328 -28.51 -8.77 12.21
N SER A 329 -28.69 -10.05 12.51
CA SER A 329 -29.61 -10.94 11.78
C SER A 329 -31.09 -10.63 11.97
N GLU A 330 -31.45 -9.94 13.06
CA GLU A 330 -32.84 -9.55 13.35
C GLU A 330 -33.30 -8.28 12.62
N HIS A 331 -32.38 -7.56 11.96
CA HIS A 331 -32.73 -6.36 11.18
C HIS A 331 -33.44 -6.75 9.87
N PRO A 332 -34.58 -6.12 9.53
CA PRO A 332 -35.27 -6.37 8.27
C PRO A 332 -34.39 -5.91 7.10
N GLY A 333 -34.11 -6.83 6.18
CA GLY A 333 -33.28 -6.60 4.98
C GLY A 333 -33.98 -5.85 3.85
#